data_AF-A0A6N9R513-F1
#
_entry.id   AF-A0A6N9R513-F1
#
_cell.length_a   1.000
_cell.length_b   1.000
_cell.length_c   1.000
_cell.angle_alpha   90.00
_cell.angle_beta   90.00
_cell.angle_gamma   90.00
#
_symmetry.space_group_name_H-M   'P 1'
#
loop_
_entity.id
_entity.type
_entity.pdbx_description
1 polymer ?
#
loop_
_entity_poly.entity_id
_entity_poly.type
_entity_poly.pdbx_seq_one_letter_code
_entity_poly.pdbx_strand_id
1 'polypeptide(L)'
;MSTMGNGILRGLAALTLVAGFALSTGAGATSITWSGSINYTLGVDTVTLSVDRISNNDTSGTSGAIRLELWAFPAAYTGVAQFGYRLAAYGLPPLQYFGVY
;
A
#
# COMPACT_ATOMS: atom_id res chain seq x y z
N MET A 1 33.44 40.12 47.59
CA MET A 1 32.01 40.52 47.57
C MET A 1 31.17 39.25 47.63
N SER A 2 30.59 39.01 48.79
CA SER A 2 29.47 38.10 49.02
C SER A 2 28.20 38.74 48.44
N THR A 3 27.28 37.94 47.88
CA THR A 3 25.83 37.93 48.20
C THR A 3 25.10 36.91 47.32
N MET A 4 24.41 35.99 48.01
CA MET A 4 23.45 35.00 47.52
C MET A 4 22.14 35.64 47.05
N GLY A 5 21.29 34.94 46.28
CA GLY A 5 19.89 35.36 46.14
C GLY A 5 19.03 34.53 45.16
N ASN A 6 18.27 33.58 45.69
CA ASN A 6 17.28 32.76 45.00
C ASN A 6 16.11 33.58 44.41
N GLY A 7 15.61 33.16 43.23
CA GLY A 7 14.32 33.57 42.67
C GLY A 7 13.62 32.39 42.00
N ILE A 8 12.57 31.90 42.65
CA ILE A 8 11.82 30.67 42.38
C ILE A 8 10.66 30.95 41.40
N LEU A 9 10.44 30.01 40.47
CA LEU A 9 9.19 29.59 39.79
C LEU A 9 8.10 30.65 39.49
N ARG A 10 7.71 30.78 38.21
CA ARG A 10 6.29 30.80 37.75
C ARG A 10 6.18 30.98 36.24
N GLY A 11 5.66 29.96 35.56
CA GLY A 11 5.29 30.07 34.15
C GLY A 11 5.00 28.72 33.49
N LEU A 12 4.13 27.92 34.10
CA LEU A 12 3.46 26.80 33.42
C LEU A 12 2.72 27.34 32.20
N ALA A 13 2.97 26.80 31.00
CA ALA A 13 1.92 26.64 29.98
C ALA A 13 2.35 25.63 28.90
N ALA A 14 1.76 24.43 29.05
CA ALA A 14 1.36 23.53 27.99
C ALA A 14 2.42 23.04 26.98
N LEU A 15 3.14 21.99 27.40
CA LEU A 15 3.58 20.93 26.51
C LEU A 15 2.36 20.37 25.77
N THR A 16 2.11 20.81 24.54
CA THR A 16 1.02 20.28 23.73
C THR A 16 1.50 18.95 23.14
N LEU A 17 1.28 17.86 23.89
CA LEU A 17 1.42 16.51 23.39
C LEU A 17 0.28 16.28 22.39
N VAL A 18 0.48 16.66 21.13
CA VAL A 18 -0.33 16.09 20.05
C VAL A 18 0.18 14.66 19.91
N ALA A 19 -0.42 13.75 20.67
CA ALA A 19 -0.37 12.33 20.37
C ALA A 19 -1.11 12.14 19.04
N GLY A 20 -0.40 12.39 17.95
CA GLY A 20 -0.79 11.97 16.62
C GLY A 20 -0.74 10.45 16.61
N PHE A 21 -1.78 9.82 17.15
CA PHE A 21 -2.07 8.43 16.86
C PHE A 21 -2.43 8.41 15.39
N ALA A 22 -1.41 8.32 14.54
CA ALA A 22 -1.60 7.93 13.17
C ALA A 22 -2.23 6.54 13.25
N LEU A 23 -3.56 6.49 13.15
CA LEU A 23 -4.25 5.30 12.73
C LEU A 23 -3.69 5.03 11.33
N SER A 24 -2.59 4.30 11.25
CA SER A 24 -2.27 3.53 10.07
C SER A 24 -3.44 2.58 9.94
N THR A 25 -4.46 3.02 9.18
CA THR A 25 -5.40 2.12 8.56
C THR A 25 -4.50 1.27 7.67
N GLY A 26 -4.02 0.17 8.24
CA GLY A 26 -3.23 -0.80 7.51
C GLY A 26 -4.06 -1.10 6.30
N ALA A 27 -3.55 -0.71 5.13
CA ALA A 27 -4.17 -1.12 3.88
C ALA A 27 -4.28 -2.63 4.00
N GLY A 28 -5.50 -3.15 4.08
CA GLY A 28 -5.74 -4.57 4.14
C GLY A 28 -5.18 -5.14 2.86
N ALA A 29 -3.93 -5.62 2.91
CA ALA A 29 -3.30 -6.22 1.77
C ALA A 29 -4.17 -7.42 1.41
N THR A 30 -4.66 -7.43 0.17
CA THR A 30 -5.36 -8.60 -0.36
C THR A 30 -4.39 -9.78 -0.29
N SER A 31 -4.89 -10.98 0.01
CA SER A 31 -4.12 -12.21 0.01
C SER A 31 -3.55 -12.58 -1.36
N ILE A 32 -3.94 -11.87 -2.43
CA ILE A 32 -3.40 -12.02 -3.77
C ILE A 32 -2.12 -11.21 -3.93
N THR A 33 -1.03 -11.88 -4.27
CA THR A 33 0.27 -11.25 -4.49
C THR A 33 0.90 -11.69 -5.81
N TRP A 34 1.76 -10.83 -6.36
CA TRP A 34 2.71 -11.21 -7.40
C TRP A 34 3.87 -11.98 -6.77
N SER A 35 4.36 -13.03 -7.41
CA SER A 35 5.48 -13.84 -6.92
C SER A 35 6.48 -14.11 -8.05
N GLY A 36 7.77 -14.00 -7.72
CA GLY A 36 8.86 -14.13 -8.68
C GLY A 36 9.24 -12.80 -9.35
N SER A 37 9.82 -12.87 -10.54
CA SER A 37 10.17 -11.72 -11.35
C SER A 37 8.92 -11.06 -11.93
N ILE A 38 8.86 -9.73 -11.83
CA ILE A 38 7.79 -8.90 -12.37
C ILE A 38 8.43 -7.91 -13.33
N ASN A 39 7.97 -7.90 -14.57
CA ASN A 39 8.50 -7.04 -15.63
C ASN A 39 7.36 -6.44 -16.44
N TYR A 40 7.60 -5.27 -17.01
CA TYR A 40 6.70 -4.71 -18.02
C TYR A 40 7.50 -4.16 -19.20
N THR A 41 6.92 -4.21 -20.39
CA THR A 41 7.44 -3.56 -21.59
C THR A 41 6.35 -2.76 -22.27
N LEU A 42 6.73 -1.60 -22.79
CA LEU A 42 5.86 -0.72 -23.56
C LEU A 42 6.22 -0.84 -25.04
N GLY A 43 5.24 -1.23 -25.86
CA GLY A 43 5.29 -1.11 -27.32
C GLY A 43 4.70 0.23 -27.76
N VAL A 44 4.40 0.34 -29.06
CA VAL A 44 3.76 1.55 -29.62
C VAL A 44 2.36 1.74 -29.05
N ASP A 45 1.54 0.69 -29.06
CA ASP A 45 0.14 0.72 -28.60
C ASP A 45 -0.19 -0.42 -27.62
N THR A 46 0.82 -1.18 -27.18
CA THR A 46 0.64 -2.38 -26.35
C THR A 46 1.49 -2.31 -25.09
N VAL A 47 0.94 -2.78 -23.98
CA VAL A 47 1.70 -2.99 -22.74
C VAL A 47 1.73 -4.47 -22.44
N THR A 48 2.93 -5.04 -22.32
CA THR A 48 3.10 -6.43 -21.91
C THR A 48 3.57 -6.46 -20.46
N LEU A 49 2.74 -6.98 -19.57
CA LEU A 49 3.11 -7.29 -18.19
C LEU A 49 3.46 -8.77 -18.11
N SER A 50 4.67 -9.09 -17.65
CA SER A 50 5.11 -10.45 -17.40
C SER A 50 5.34 -10.65 -15.92
N VAL A 51 4.78 -11.73 -15.38
CA VAL A 51 5.04 -12.19 -14.02
C VAL A 51 5.22 -13.69 -14.02
N ASP A 52 6.11 -14.19 -13.16
CA ASP A 52 6.27 -15.64 -13.03
C ASP A 52 5.00 -16.29 -12.44
N ARG A 53 4.35 -15.63 -11.47
CA ARG A 53 3.14 -16.14 -10.82
C ARG A 53 2.29 -15.07 -10.14
N ILE A 54 0.97 -15.27 -10.18
CA ILE A 54 0.01 -14.63 -9.29
C ILE A 54 -0.43 -15.67 -8.26
N SER A 55 -0.23 -15.38 -6.98
CA SER A 55 -0.45 -16.33 -5.88
C SER A 55 -1.60 -15.86 -5.00
N ASN A 56 -2.47 -16.80 -4.60
CA ASN A 56 -3.38 -16.61 -3.50
C ASN A 56 -2.76 -17.19 -2.22
N ASN A 57 -2.45 -16.31 -1.27
CA ASN A 57 -1.87 -16.67 0.03
C ASN A 57 -2.93 -16.78 1.14
N ASP A 58 -4.21 -16.75 0.78
CA ASP A 58 -5.29 -16.95 1.73
C ASP A 58 -5.39 -18.42 2.13
N THR A 59 -5.08 -18.71 3.39
CA THR A 59 -5.18 -20.08 3.93
C THR A 59 -6.64 -20.54 4.07
N SER A 60 -7.61 -19.64 3.95
CA SER A 60 -9.04 -19.97 4.04
C SER A 60 -9.62 -20.58 2.76
N GLY A 61 -8.88 -20.59 1.64
CA GLY A 61 -9.25 -21.37 0.45
C GLY A 61 -9.03 -20.68 -0.89
N THR A 62 -9.99 -20.86 -1.81
CA THR A 62 -9.91 -20.39 -3.20
C THR A 62 -10.40 -18.95 -3.30
N SER A 63 -9.73 -18.14 -4.11
CA SER A 63 -10.17 -16.77 -4.38
C SER A 63 -11.48 -16.76 -5.17
N GLY A 64 -12.20 -15.64 -5.14
CA GLY A 64 -13.19 -15.37 -6.20
C GLY A 64 -12.52 -15.21 -7.57
N ALA A 65 -13.31 -14.93 -8.60
CA ALA A 65 -12.77 -14.51 -9.90
C ALA A 65 -11.96 -13.20 -9.72
N ILE A 66 -10.74 -13.17 -10.25
CA ILE A 66 -9.85 -12.03 -10.12
C ILE A 66 -9.81 -11.28 -11.45
N ARG A 67 -9.62 -9.96 -11.41
CA ARG A 67 -9.31 -9.16 -12.58
C ARG A 67 -8.03 -8.37 -12.36
N LEU A 68 -7.19 -8.35 -13.39
CA LEU A 68 -6.08 -7.42 -13.52
C LEU A 68 -6.55 -6.22 -14.33
N GLU A 69 -6.33 -5.01 -13.85
CA GLU A 69 -6.68 -3.79 -14.58
C GLU A 69 -5.45 -2.91 -14.78
N LEU A 70 -5.33 -2.32 -15.97
CA LEU A 70 -4.34 -1.31 -16.28
C LEU A 70 -5.04 0.06 -16.28
N TRP A 71 -4.48 0.99 -15.50
CA TRP A 71 -5.03 2.33 -15.32
C TRP A 71 -4.02 3.40 -15.75
N ALA A 72 -4.52 4.43 -16.42
CA ALA A 72 -3.80 5.66 -16.70
C ALA A 72 -4.23 6.74 -15.70
N PHE A 73 -3.29 7.20 -14.89
CA PHE A 73 -3.50 8.27 -13.93
C PHE A 73 -2.81 9.57 -14.41
N PRO A 74 -3.36 10.75 -14.06
CA PRO A 74 -2.73 12.04 -14.38
C PRO A 74 -1.46 12.30 -13.55
N ALA A 75 -1.27 11.55 -12.46
CA ALA A 75 -0.11 11.64 -11.57
C ALA A 75 0.38 10.23 -11.19
N ALA A 76 1.58 10.14 -10.63
CA ALA A 76 2.14 8.88 -10.17
C ALA A 76 1.27 8.25 -9.05
N TYR A 77 1.16 6.93 -9.05
CA TYR A 77 0.41 6.21 -8.02
C TYR A 77 1.15 6.25 -6.68
N THR A 78 0.51 6.81 -5.66
CA THR A 78 1.07 7.03 -4.32
C THR A 78 0.48 6.09 -3.26
N GLY A 79 -0.26 5.06 -3.66
CA GLY A 79 -0.92 4.12 -2.75
C GLY A 79 -2.29 4.59 -2.24
N VAL A 80 -2.76 5.75 -2.66
CA VAL A 80 -4.13 6.24 -2.40
C VAL A 80 -4.97 6.15 -3.67
N ALA A 81 -6.30 6.10 -3.51
CA ALA A 81 -7.21 6.12 -4.64
C ALA A 81 -7.03 7.39 -5.49
N GLN A 82 -7.01 7.23 -6.81
CA GLN A 82 -6.86 8.33 -7.77
C GLN A 82 -7.86 8.19 -8.91
N PHE A 83 -8.23 9.31 -9.52
CA PHE A 83 -9.06 9.33 -10.72
C PHE A 83 -8.20 9.07 -11.95
N GLY A 84 -8.69 8.23 -12.86
CA GLY A 84 -7.97 7.87 -14.08
C GLY A 84 -8.86 7.13 -15.07
N TYR A 85 -8.25 6.68 -16.15
CA TYR A 85 -8.91 5.93 -17.21
C TYR A 85 -8.44 4.48 -17.17
N ARG A 86 -9.38 3.53 -17.13
CA ARG A 86 -9.06 2.11 -17.28
C ARG A 86 -8.75 1.82 -18.74
N LEU A 87 -7.49 1.47 -19.02
CA LEU A 87 -7.01 1.18 -20.36
C LEU A 87 -7.29 -0.28 -20.77
N ALA A 88 -7.13 -1.22 -19.84
CA ALA A 88 -7.32 -2.63 -20.10
C ALA A 88 -7.81 -3.36 -18.84
N ALA A 89 -8.47 -4.50 -19.05
CA ALA A 89 -8.82 -5.44 -18.01
C ALA A 89 -8.62 -6.87 -18.52
N TYR A 90 -8.06 -7.72 -17.67
CA TYR A 90 -7.87 -9.14 -17.94
C TYR A 90 -8.44 -9.96 -16.80
N GLY A 91 -9.38 -10.86 -17.13
CA GLY A 91 -9.98 -11.78 -16.17
C GLY A 91 -9.09 -12.99 -15.94
N LEU A 92 -8.88 -13.33 -14.67
CA LEU A 92 -8.22 -14.56 -14.25
C LEU A 92 -9.25 -15.48 -13.60
N PRO A 93 -9.16 -16.79 -13.85
CA PRO A 93 -9.98 -17.75 -13.12
C PRO A 93 -9.64 -17.68 -11.62
N PRO A 94 -10.56 -18.15 -10.75
CA PRO A 94 -10.29 -18.35 -9.33
C PRO A 94 -8.95 -19.05 -9.06
N LEU A 95 -8.16 -18.51 -8.13
CA LEU A 95 -6.85 -19.03 -7.72
C LEU A 95 -6.99 -19.80 -6.40
N GLN A 96 -6.55 -21.05 -6.40
CA GLN A 96 -6.47 -21.84 -5.18
C GLN A 96 -5.35 -21.32 -4.28
N TYR A 97 -5.48 -21.57 -2.97
CA TYR A 97 -4.39 -21.36 -2.02
C TYR A 97 -3.14 -22.11 -2.49
N PHE A 98 -2.00 -21.43 -2.56
CA PHE A 98 -0.81 -22.01 -3.15
C PHE A 98 -0.12 -23.08 -2.29
N GLY A 99 -0.32 -23.11 -0.96
CA GLY A 99 0.15 -24.18 -0.05
C GLY A 99 1.59 -24.67 -0.27
N VAL A 100 2.54 -24.27 0.57
CA VAL A 100 3.88 -24.89 0.56
C VAL A 100 3.73 -26.32 1.07
N TYR A 101 3.91 -27.31 0.18
CA TYR A 101 4.06 -28.73 0.53
C TYR A 101 5.50 -29.03 0.97
#